data_AF-A0A6N7ALQ7-F1
#
_entry.id   AF-A0A6N7ALQ7-F1
#
_cell.length_a   1.000
_cell.length_b   1.000
_cell.length_c   1.000
_cell.angle_alpha   90.00
_cell.angle_beta   90.00
_cell.angle_gamma   90.00
#
_symmetry.space_group_name_H-M   'P 1'
#
loop_
_entity.id
_entity.type
_entity.pdbx_description
1 polymer ?
#
loop_
_entity_poly.entity_id
_entity_poly.type
_entity_poly.pdbx_seq_one_letter_code
_entity_poly.pdbx_strand_id
1 'polypeptide(L)'
;MPHAGLMDTDALGPEAGPLMRAKLHIRGGKRRLKQGKISAGIITLYDALSAAMEWYVAANERRVNLQVREGENLNDDRTVFNVLTRSGILDNNFDYQTFDKLVEKASYEEMPQYDYSKLLEGIESLMTRLGVMPFDERELPPEDPSTF
;
A
#
# COMPACT_ATOMS: atom_id res chain seq x y z
N MET A 1 7.53 11.64 1.51
CA MET A 1 6.34 12.31 0.91
C MET A 1 5.66 13.17 1.96
N PRO A 2 4.92 14.24 1.60
CA PRO A 2 4.16 15.00 2.58
C PRO A 2 3.07 14.07 3.14
N HIS A 3 3.23 13.68 4.41
CA HIS A 3 2.19 13.03 5.19
C HIS A 3 0.95 13.93 5.12
N ALA A 4 -0.23 13.35 4.87
CA ALA A 4 -1.49 14.11 4.87
C ALA A 4 -1.51 15.02 6.11
N GLY A 5 -1.37 16.34 5.90
CA GLY A 5 -0.69 17.29 6.79
C GLY A 5 -1.36 17.60 8.12
N LEU A 6 -2.18 16.70 8.68
CA LEU A 6 -2.97 16.92 9.89
C LEU A 6 -2.82 15.80 10.93
N MET A 7 -2.18 14.67 10.62
CA MET A 7 -2.06 13.55 11.56
C MET A 7 -0.65 12.96 11.61
N ASP A 8 -0.09 12.90 12.82
CA ASP A 8 1.15 12.16 13.09
C ASP A 8 0.83 10.66 13.20
N THR A 9 1.05 9.92 12.12
CA THR A 9 0.80 8.47 12.09
C THR A 9 1.81 7.70 12.93
N ASP A 10 2.98 8.26 13.21
CA ASP A 10 4.02 7.59 13.98
C ASP A 10 3.67 7.60 15.47
N ALA A 11 2.93 8.62 15.92
CA ALA A 11 2.33 8.67 17.26
C ALA A 11 1.24 7.60 17.50
N LEU A 12 0.69 6.96 16.45
CA LEU A 12 -0.34 5.92 16.58
C LEU A 12 0.24 4.54 16.92
N GLY A 13 1.58 4.39 16.90
CA GLY A 13 2.25 3.14 17.18
C GLY A 13 2.26 2.15 16.01
N PRO A 14 2.85 0.97 16.23
CA PRO A 14 3.30 0.08 15.16
C PRO A 14 2.19 -0.62 14.38
N GLU A 15 0.95 -0.63 14.88
CA GLU A 15 -0.19 -1.21 14.16
C GLU A 15 -1.12 -0.14 13.60
N ALA A 16 -1.61 0.78 14.45
CA ALA A 16 -2.58 1.77 14.01
C ALA A 16 -1.98 2.80 13.05
N GLY A 17 -0.68 3.10 13.17
CA GLY A 17 0.04 4.00 12.27
C GLY A 17 0.07 3.49 10.82
N PRO A 18 0.67 2.32 10.56
CA PRO A 18 0.69 1.73 9.22
C PRO A 18 -0.70 1.50 8.63
N LEU A 19 -1.69 1.07 9.43
CA LEU A 19 -3.07 0.93 8.95
C LEU A 19 -3.67 2.26 8.49
N MET A 20 -3.49 3.33 9.27
CA MET A 20 -3.97 4.66 8.90
C MET A 20 -3.28 5.15 7.62
N ARG A 21 -1.96 4.97 7.50
CA ARG A 21 -1.21 5.30 6.28
C ARG A 21 -1.75 4.53 5.08
N ALA A 22 -1.95 3.22 5.20
CA ALA A 22 -2.47 2.38 4.13
C ALA A 22 -3.83 2.91 3.61
N LYS A 23 -4.75 3.25 4.53
CA LYS A 23 -6.08 3.81 4.18
C LYS A 23 -5.99 5.20 3.54
N LEU A 24 -5.12 6.07 4.04
CA LEU A 24 -4.91 7.40 3.47
C LEU A 24 -4.30 7.31 2.05
N HIS A 25 -3.29 6.46 1.87
CA HIS A 25 -2.61 6.31 0.60
C HIS A 25 -3.48 5.63 -0.46
N ILE A 26 -4.29 4.63 -0.13
CA ILE A 26 -5.20 4.03 -1.13
C ILE A 26 -6.26 5.03 -1.61
N ARG A 27 -6.83 5.84 -0.70
CA ARG A 27 -7.76 6.93 -1.06
C ARG A 27 -7.06 7.98 -1.93
N GLY A 28 -5.89 8.44 -1.52
CA GLY A 28 -5.11 9.45 -2.24
C GLY A 28 -4.63 8.97 -3.61
N GLY A 29 -4.15 7.73 -3.71
CA GLY A 29 -3.71 7.09 -4.95
C GLY A 29 -4.84 7.00 -5.96
N LYS A 30 -6.00 6.45 -5.55
CA LYS A 30 -7.21 6.39 -6.40
C LYS A 30 -7.63 7.77 -6.91
N ARG A 31 -7.54 8.80 -6.08
CA ARG A 31 -7.88 10.18 -6.47
C ARG A 31 -6.90 10.75 -7.49
N ARG A 32 -5.59 10.58 -7.27
CA ARG A 32 -4.54 11.03 -8.21
C ARG A 32 -4.71 10.39 -9.58
N LEU A 33 -4.98 9.09 -9.61
CA LEU A 33 -5.30 8.36 -10.85
C LEU A 33 -6.52 8.94 -11.59
N LYS A 34 -7.61 9.23 -10.87
CA LYS A 34 -8.82 9.88 -11.44
C LYS A 34 -8.56 11.29 -11.98
N GLN A 35 -7.58 12.00 -11.44
CA GLN A 35 -7.17 13.35 -11.88
C GLN A 35 -6.16 13.32 -13.05
N GLY A 36 -5.79 12.13 -13.55
CA GLY A 36 -4.77 11.98 -14.60
C GLY A 36 -3.33 12.15 -14.09
N LYS A 37 -3.11 12.27 -12.77
CA LYS A 37 -1.78 12.28 -12.14
C LYS A 37 -1.27 10.85 -11.97
N ILE A 38 -1.06 10.16 -13.09
CA ILE A 38 -0.91 8.71 -13.13
C ILE A 38 0.33 8.24 -12.38
N SER A 39 1.51 8.81 -12.66
CA SER A 39 2.76 8.42 -11.99
C SER A 39 2.68 8.62 -10.48
N ALA A 40 2.22 9.78 -10.02
CA ALA A 40 2.01 10.06 -8.60
C ALA A 40 0.97 9.11 -7.97
N GLY A 41 -0.08 8.76 -8.70
CA GLY A 41 -1.08 7.78 -8.27
C GLY A 41 -0.47 6.39 -8.07
N ILE A 42 0.32 5.90 -9.02
CA ILE A 42 1.02 4.60 -8.94
C ILE A 42 1.95 4.55 -7.73
N ILE A 43 2.77 5.59 -7.53
CA ILE A 43 3.68 5.65 -6.37
C ILE A 43 2.88 5.68 -5.06
N THR A 44 1.80 6.45 -4.99
CA THR A 44 0.96 6.48 -3.78
C THR A 44 0.30 5.11 -3.51
N LEU A 45 -0.07 4.36 -4.56
CA LEU A 45 -0.60 3.00 -4.39
C LEU A 45 0.46 2.02 -3.88
N TYR A 46 1.73 2.21 -4.25
CA TYR A 46 2.84 1.42 -3.70
C TYR A 46 2.97 1.67 -2.20
N ASP A 47 3.05 2.93 -1.77
CA ASP A 47 3.07 3.29 -0.35
C ASP A 47 1.88 2.71 0.42
N ALA A 48 0.69 2.67 -0.21
CA ALA A 48 -0.50 2.08 0.38
C ALA A 48 -0.31 0.59 0.66
N LEU A 49 0.19 -0.16 -0.32
CA LEU A 49 0.44 -1.60 -0.20
C LEU A 49 1.56 -1.88 0.80
N SER A 50 2.67 -1.14 0.75
CA SER A 50 3.77 -1.27 1.72
C SER A 50 3.30 -1.05 3.15
N ALA A 51 2.55 0.03 3.41
CA ALA A 51 1.98 0.30 4.73
C ALA A 51 0.96 -0.77 5.17
N ALA A 52 0.20 -1.36 4.24
CA ALA A 52 -0.73 -2.46 4.54
C ALA A 52 0.01 -3.75 4.92
N MET A 53 1.09 -4.06 4.23
CA MET A 53 1.95 -5.20 4.53
C MET A 53 2.66 -5.01 5.87
N GLU A 54 3.21 -3.83 6.14
CA GLU A 54 3.79 -3.43 7.43
C GLU A 54 2.78 -3.60 8.57
N TRP A 55 1.56 -3.07 8.40
CA TRP A 55 0.48 -3.25 9.36
C TRP A 55 0.17 -4.73 9.63
N TYR A 56 0.14 -5.54 8.57
CA TYR A 56 -0.19 -6.95 8.70
C TYR A 56 0.86 -7.67 9.58
N VAL A 57 2.14 -7.45 9.30
CA VAL A 57 3.24 -8.12 10.01
C VAL A 57 3.53 -7.53 11.40
N ALA A 58 3.09 -6.30 11.67
CA ALA A 58 3.26 -5.65 12.97
C ALA A 58 2.44 -6.31 14.10
N ALA A 59 1.28 -6.91 13.79
CA ALA A 59 0.47 -7.58 14.81
C ALA A 59 1.01 -8.97 15.13
N ASN A 60 1.35 -9.20 16.39
CA ASN A 60 1.84 -10.50 16.86
C ASN A 60 0.87 -11.65 16.54
N GLU A 61 -0.44 -11.43 16.72
CA GLU A 61 -1.47 -12.43 16.45
C GLU A 61 -1.51 -12.86 14.98
N ARG A 62 -1.35 -11.91 14.05
CA ARG A 62 -1.27 -12.20 12.61
C ARG A 62 0.07 -12.85 12.25
N ARG A 63 1.15 -12.42 12.89
CA ARG A 63 2.51 -12.88 12.63
C ARG A 63 2.72 -14.36 12.97
N VAL A 64 2.05 -14.90 13.99
CA VAL A 64 2.16 -16.32 14.39
C VAL A 64 1.82 -17.28 13.24
N ASN A 65 0.95 -16.87 12.32
CA ASN A 65 0.53 -17.70 11.19
C ASN A 65 1.44 -17.55 9.94
N LEU A 66 2.47 -16.69 10.01
CA LEU A 66 3.36 -16.45 8.89
C LEU A 66 4.44 -17.53 8.81
N GLN A 67 4.62 -18.08 7.61
CA GLN A 67 5.68 -19.04 7.28
C GLN A 67 7.01 -18.33 7.04
N VAL A 68 7.53 -17.60 8.03
CA VAL A 68 8.81 -16.87 7.94
C VAL A 68 9.97 -17.87 7.97
N ARG A 69 10.91 -17.75 7.03
CA ARG A 69 12.14 -18.56 6.96
C ARG A 69 13.29 -17.86 7.65
N GLU A 70 14.29 -18.65 8.06
CA GLU A 70 15.52 -18.13 8.65
C GLU A 70 16.21 -17.14 7.70
N GLY A 71 16.62 -15.99 8.22
CA GLY A 71 17.30 -14.93 7.46
C GLY A 71 16.40 -13.97 6.67
N GLU A 72 15.08 -14.18 6.64
CA GLU A 72 14.16 -13.24 5.98
C GLU A 72 14.00 -11.93 6.77
N ASN A 73 14.17 -10.79 6.09
CA ASN A 73 14.01 -9.46 6.66
C ASN A 73 12.59 -8.94 6.45
N LEU A 74 11.79 -8.85 7.52
CA LEU A 74 10.41 -8.33 7.45
C LEU A 74 10.33 -6.79 7.35
N ASN A 75 11.47 -6.09 7.20
CA ASN A 75 11.52 -4.68 6.84
C ASN A 75 11.72 -4.46 5.33
N ASP A 76 11.84 -5.53 4.54
CA ASP A 76 11.93 -5.46 3.07
C ASP A 76 10.58 -5.84 2.46
N ASP A 77 9.95 -4.91 1.75
CA ASP A 77 8.58 -5.08 1.24
C ASP A 77 8.45 -6.30 0.32
N ARG A 78 9.45 -6.56 -0.51
CA ARG A 78 9.47 -7.73 -1.39
C ARG A 78 9.51 -9.02 -0.59
N THR A 79 10.32 -9.07 0.45
CA THR A 79 10.39 -10.21 1.38
C THR A 79 9.06 -10.40 2.09
N VAL A 80 8.45 -9.32 2.59
CA VAL A 80 7.14 -9.38 3.25
C VAL A 80 6.06 -9.90 2.30
N PHE A 81 5.99 -9.39 1.07
CA PHE A 81 5.06 -9.88 0.05
C PHE A 81 5.22 -11.38 -0.17
N ASN A 82 6.45 -11.86 -0.34
CA ASN A 82 6.74 -13.28 -0.54
C ASN A 82 6.34 -14.13 0.66
N VAL A 83 6.58 -13.66 1.89
CA VAL A 83 6.15 -14.31 3.13
C VAL A 83 4.62 -14.40 3.18
N LEU A 84 3.91 -13.32 2.89
CA LEU A 84 2.45 -13.26 2.94
C LEU A 84 1.80 -14.16 1.88
N THR A 85 2.32 -14.17 0.65
CA THR A 85 1.87 -15.07 -0.43
C THR A 85 2.14 -16.52 -0.08
N ARG A 86 3.34 -16.85 0.41
CA ARG A 86 3.68 -18.21 0.84
C ARG A 86 2.82 -18.69 2.02
N SER A 87 2.45 -17.78 2.91
CA SER A 87 1.58 -18.06 4.06
C SER A 87 0.09 -18.15 3.67
N GLY A 88 -0.26 -17.96 2.39
CA GLY A 88 -1.63 -18.03 1.88
C GLY A 88 -2.50 -16.82 2.23
N ILE A 89 -1.90 -15.74 2.75
CA ILE A 89 -2.60 -14.48 3.06
C ILE A 89 -2.90 -13.73 1.76
N LEU A 90 -1.88 -13.59 0.91
CA LEU A 90 -2.01 -13.06 -0.43
C LEU A 90 -2.12 -14.20 -1.44
N ASP A 91 -2.78 -13.95 -2.57
CA ASP A 91 -2.76 -14.89 -3.69
C ASP A 91 -1.56 -14.63 -4.60
N ASN A 92 -1.27 -15.58 -5.48
CA ASN A 92 -0.19 -15.48 -6.44
C ASN A 92 -0.63 -14.86 -7.77
N ASN A 93 -1.73 -14.08 -7.78
CA ASN A 93 -2.29 -13.50 -9.00
C ASN A 93 -1.75 -12.08 -9.28
N PHE A 94 -1.13 -11.44 -8.28
CA PHE A 94 -0.53 -10.13 -8.42
C PHE A 94 0.98 -10.24 -8.65
N ASP A 95 1.46 -9.75 -9.79
CA ASP A 95 2.88 -9.70 -10.12
C ASP A 95 3.55 -8.49 -9.43
N TYR A 96 3.97 -8.70 -8.18
CA TYR A 96 4.66 -7.68 -7.40
C TYR A 96 5.96 -7.21 -8.05
N GLN A 97 6.71 -8.09 -8.73
CA GLN A 97 7.97 -7.71 -9.36
C GLN A 97 7.76 -6.75 -10.53
N THR A 98 6.73 -7.01 -11.34
CA THR A 98 6.35 -6.09 -12.42
C THR A 98 5.82 -4.77 -11.86
N PHE A 99 5.05 -4.80 -10.77
CA PHE A 99 4.58 -3.59 -10.10
C PHE A 99 5.74 -2.74 -9.53
N ASP A 100 6.69 -3.36 -8.85
CA ASP A 100 7.86 -2.69 -8.27
C ASP A 100 8.69 -1.95 -9.35
N LYS A 101 8.92 -2.59 -10.50
CA LYS A 101 9.57 -1.94 -11.67
C LYS A 101 8.75 -0.80 -12.26
N LEU A 102 7.43 -0.94 -12.27
CA LEU A 102 6.53 0.12 -12.73
C LEU A 102 6.61 1.34 -11.82
N VAL A 103 6.70 1.15 -10.50
CA VAL A 103 6.84 2.22 -9.51
C VAL A 103 8.19 2.91 -9.63
N GLU A 104 9.27 2.14 -9.83
CA GLU A 104 10.58 2.69 -10.15
C GLU A 104 10.48 3.60 -11.40
N LYS A 105 9.87 3.12 -12.48
CA LYS A 105 9.65 3.93 -13.69
C LYS A 105 8.83 5.19 -13.41
N ALA A 106 7.71 5.07 -12.70
CA ALA A 106 6.84 6.19 -12.37
C ALA A 106 7.54 7.25 -11.51
N SER A 107 8.61 6.89 -10.79
CA SER A 107 9.41 7.81 -9.98
C SER A 107 10.33 8.71 -10.81
N TYR A 108 10.64 8.31 -12.05
CA TYR A 108 11.51 9.08 -12.95
C TYR A 108 10.78 9.67 -14.15
N GLU A 109 9.63 9.09 -14.53
CA GLU A 109 8.92 9.44 -15.76
C GLU A 109 7.43 9.69 -15.52
N GLU A 110 6.88 10.69 -16.19
CA GLU A 110 5.43 10.89 -16.30
C GLU A 110 4.81 9.83 -17.22
N MET A 111 3.67 9.28 -16.82
CA MET A 111 3.00 8.15 -17.51
C MET A 111 1.55 8.48 -17.92
N PRO A 112 1.28 9.58 -18.65
CA PRO A 112 -0.07 10.10 -18.86
C PRO A 112 -1.01 9.18 -19.66
N GLN A 113 -0.48 8.16 -20.34
CA GLN A 113 -1.25 7.21 -21.17
C GLN A 113 -1.26 5.78 -20.59
N TYR A 114 -0.71 5.56 -19.40
CA TYR A 114 -0.69 4.23 -18.81
C TYR A 114 -2.08 3.81 -18.34
N ASP A 115 -2.58 2.68 -18.85
CA ASP A 115 -3.82 2.09 -18.35
C ASP A 115 -3.57 1.40 -17.00
N TYR A 116 -4.00 2.08 -15.93
CA TYR A 116 -3.86 1.61 -14.56
C TYR A 116 -5.01 0.72 -14.08
N SER A 117 -6.01 0.42 -14.91
CA SER A 117 -7.26 -0.22 -14.46
C SER A 117 -7.01 -1.58 -13.80
N LYS A 118 -6.23 -2.45 -14.48
CA LYS A 118 -5.87 -3.77 -13.96
C LYS A 118 -4.96 -3.71 -12.74
N LEU A 119 -4.04 -2.73 -12.73
CA LEU A 119 -3.16 -2.51 -11.58
C LEU A 119 -3.98 -2.15 -10.34
N LEU A 120 -4.88 -1.18 -10.48
CA LEU A 120 -5.73 -0.71 -9.40
C LEU A 120 -6.62 -1.84 -8.86
N GLU A 121 -7.24 -2.62 -9.73
CA GLU A 121 -8.03 -3.80 -9.33
C GLU A 121 -7.19 -4.81 -8.54
N GLY A 122 -5.97 -5.08 -9.01
CA GLY A 122 -5.02 -5.96 -8.31
C GLY A 122 -4.66 -5.43 -6.92
N ILE A 123 -4.34 -4.15 -6.80
CA ILE A 123 -4.03 -3.52 -5.51
C ILE A 123 -5.25 -3.56 -4.58
N GLU A 124 -6.45 -3.21 -5.04
CA GLU A 124 -7.66 -3.26 -4.21
C GLU A 124 -7.96 -4.68 -3.71
N SER A 125 -7.72 -5.69 -4.53
CA SER A 125 -7.82 -7.11 -4.14
C SER A 125 -6.84 -7.46 -3.02
N LEU A 126 -5.57 -7.07 -3.14
CA LEU A 126 -4.56 -7.27 -2.10
C LEU A 126 -4.92 -6.53 -0.80
N MET A 127 -5.33 -5.26 -0.90
CA MET A 127 -5.73 -4.45 0.25
C MET A 127 -6.94 -5.04 0.99
N THR A 128 -7.86 -5.67 0.25
CA THR A 128 -9.00 -6.40 0.82
C THR A 128 -8.54 -7.66 1.55
N ARG A 129 -7.65 -8.46 0.94
CA ARG A 129 -7.09 -9.67 1.56
C ARG A 129 -6.29 -9.38 2.83
N LEU A 130 -5.55 -8.27 2.85
CA LEU A 130 -4.84 -7.83 4.05
C LEU A 130 -5.79 -7.38 5.16
N GLY A 131 -7.05 -7.05 4.84
CA GLY A 131 -8.04 -6.54 5.78
C GLY A 131 -8.03 -5.01 5.94
N VAL A 132 -7.38 -4.28 5.03
CA VAL A 132 -7.42 -2.81 5.01
C VAL A 132 -8.73 -2.32 4.40
N MET A 133 -9.20 -2.99 3.34
CA MET A 133 -10.44 -2.68 2.64
C MET A 133 -11.53 -3.74 2.90
N PRO A 134 -12.82 -3.35 2.88
CA PRO A 134 -13.34 -1.98 2.75
C PRO A 134 -13.17 -1.16 4.05
N PHE A 135 -13.25 0.17 3.94
CA PHE A 135 -13.29 1.09 5.09
C PHE A 135 -14.17 2.32 4.77
N ASP A 136 -14.62 3.05 5.79
CA ASP A 136 -15.38 4.29 5.61
C ASP A 136 -14.43 5.47 5.39
N GLU A 137 -14.44 6.05 4.18
CA GLU A 137 -13.59 7.20 3.85
C GLU A 137 -13.90 8.46 4.70
N ARG A 138 -15.08 8.53 5.33
CA ARG A 138 -15.49 9.64 6.21
C ARG A 138 -14.81 9.60 7.57
N GLU A 139 -14.30 8.44 7.98
CA GLU A 139 -13.54 8.27 9.22
C GLU A 139 -12.07 8.72 9.06
N LEU A 140 -11.62 8.91 7.83
CA LEU A 140 -10.26 9.36 7.56
C LEU A 140 -10.15 10.89 7.69
N PRO A 141 -9.00 11.39 8.17
CA PRO A 141 -8.70 12.81 8.15
C PRO A 141 -8.95 13.44 6.78
N PRO A 142 -9.41 14.69 6.71
CA PRO A 142 -9.52 15.41 5.45
C PRO A 142 -8.15 15.52 4.78
N GLU A 143 -8.13 15.49 3.45
CA GLU A 143 -6.88 15.73 2.70
C GLU A 143 -6.67 17.23 2.58
N ASP A 144 -5.42 17.67 2.75
CA ASP A 144 -5.03 19.06 2.52
C ASP A 144 -5.11 19.38 1.02
N PRO A 145 -5.99 20.31 0.58
CA PRO A 145 -6.15 20.71 -0.82
C PRO A 145 -4.89 21.29 -1.48
N SER A 146 -3.85 21.60 -0.71
CA SER A 146 -2.56 22.11 -1.19
C SER A 146 -1.53 21.03 -1.50
N THR A 147 -1.77 19.78 -1.09
CA THR A 147 -0.86 18.63 -1.36
C THR A 147 -1.00 18.05 -2.77
N PHE A 148 -1.54 18.84 -3.70
CA PHE A 148 -1.96 18.47 -5.05
C PHE A 148 -1.19 19.24 -6.11
#